data_AF-A0A928D378-F1
#
_entry.id   AF-A0A928D378-F1
#
_cell.length_a   1.000
_cell.length_b   1.000
_cell.length_c   1.000
_cell.angle_alpha   90.00
_cell.angle_beta   90.00
_cell.angle_gamma   90.00
#
_symmetry.space_group_name_H-M   'P 1'
#
loop_
_entity.id
_entity.type
_entity.pdbx_description
1 polymer ?
#
loop_
_entity_poly.entity_id
_entity_poly.type
_entity_poly.pdbx_seq_one_letter_code
_entity_poly.pdbx_strand_id
1 'polypeptide(L)'
;MNIAAIKKDLNFLKLRSDVKFFQLTTLGAGANAPLVADVEDDCELVELLRYCVRNSIKLFLIGAGSNLVGSDEPLDGIVVRLRGEFTAFSLNADGRLTTGGGAKLPEVVRQAADRGFRGMSKLAGIPGTIGGALRMNAGANNQTISDCIVRLRGFDLQGNPWEVSGSNIEWRYRDSSIPSDVIVTAAEFQLAPGDAEEECSLVQAELASRKRREPAGRTAGCIFRNPGTADPAGKLIDLAGLKGRDFGALYVSSEHGNYLVNRGGASEKDFINAARFIRQQVADKFGIYLDLEVKFLVPEHAEDFYAGVQAPRVALFMGGASSEREVSLRSGAAAAGALRRAGYPVEVFDLKECAVPPEAKNCDVIFPVLHGAWGEDGRLQKVMENAGLEFIGSGSEASDLVMDKLKTKARLKALQLPTAPDWVITKAHLIDPPEDMTFPVVVKVPREGSTVGIEKIDSPEAWQQKLPALLAQADELLAEKFIAGRECTVPVVLGQAMTVVEIRPPDGFYDYDAKYIYANGHTEYFCPPVTISLEEQKMLQALAVRFYNEFNCRDLVRVDFIIGKDNVPYILEGNSLPGFTATSLVPKAAASMNISFERLCASLVQAHCRQA
;
A
#
# COMPACT_ATOMS: atom_id res chain seq x y z
N MET A 1 6.01 -36.04 22.11
CA MET A 1 6.07 -37.13 21.10
C MET A 1 7.02 -38.28 21.48
N ASN A 2 6.64 -39.56 21.31
CA ASN A 2 7.55 -40.71 21.48
C ASN A 2 8.23 -41.09 20.15
N ILE A 3 9.43 -40.54 19.92
CA ILE A 3 10.17 -40.71 18.65
C ILE A 3 10.52 -42.19 18.37
N ALA A 4 10.82 -42.98 19.41
CA ALA A 4 11.17 -44.38 19.24
C ALA A 4 9.99 -45.22 18.74
N ALA A 5 8.78 -44.95 19.25
CA ALA A 5 7.55 -45.60 18.77
C ALA A 5 7.27 -45.22 17.31
N ILE A 6 7.37 -43.93 16.96
CA ILE A 6 7.14 -43.46 15.58
C ILE A 6 8.13 -44.11 14.61
N LYS A 7 9.41 -44.18 14.96
CA LYS A 7 10.43 -44.84 14.11
C LYS A 7 10.18 -46.33 13.93
N LYS A 8 9.55 -46.99 14.90
CA LYS A 8 9.17 -48.39 14.80
C LYS A 8 7.95 -48.58 13.90
N ASP A 9 6.93 -47.73 14.07
CA ASP A 9 5.66 -47.85 13.35
C ASP A 9 5.76 -47.38 11.89
N LEU A 10 6.68 -46.44 11.60
CA LEU A 10 6.99 -45.92 10.27
C LEU A 10 8.38 -46.36 9.79
N ASN A 11 8.73 -47.63 10.03
CA ASN A 11 10.07 -48.16 9.69
C ASN A 11 10.37 -48.21 8.17
N PHE A 12 9.34 -48.08 7.33
CA PHE A 12 9.47 -47.96 5.88
C PHE A 12 9.89 -46.55 5.46
N LEU A 13 9.68 -45.53 6.29
CA LEU A 13 10.09 -44.15 6.02
C LEU A 13 11.51 -43.86 6.51
N LYS A 14 12.21 -42.99 5.79
CA LYS A 14 13.49 -42.47 6.21
C LYS A 14 13.33 -41.35 7.25
N LEU A 15 13.23 -41.75 8.51
CA LEU A 15 13.09 -40.85 9.66
C LEU A 15 14.45 -40.46 10.28
N ARG A 16 14.72 -39.16 10.37
CA ARG A 16 15.96 -38.57 10.90
C ARG A 16 15.71 -37.67 12.10
N SER A 17 16.61 -37.71 13.07
CA SER A 17 16.58 -36.87 14.28
C SER A 17 17.97 -36.30 14.61
N ASP A 18 18.91 -36.45 13.69
CA ASP A 18 20.30 -36.01 13.74
C ASP A 18 20.53 -34.67 13.02
N VAL A 19 19.55 -34.23 12.24
CA VAL A 19 19.64 -33.00 11.44
C VAL A 19 19.05 -31.83 12.22
N LYS A 20 19.82 -30.73 12.32
CA LYS A 20 19.40 -29.49 12.97
C LYS A 20 18.75 -28.52 11.99
N PHE A 21 17.90 -27.63 12.48
CA PHE A 21 17.16 -26.68 11.66
C PHE A 21 18.05 -25.79 10.78
N PHE A 22 19.18 -25.33 11.29
CA PHE A 22 20.13 -24.54 10.49
C PHE A 22 20.69 -25.31 9.28
N GLN A 23 20.60 -26.65 9.25
CA GLN A 23 21.00 -27.46 8.10
C GLN A 23 19.86 -27.61 7.08
N LEU A 24 18.62 -27.31 7.48
CA LEU A 24 17.42 -27.45 6.68
C LEU A 24 16.98 -26.13 6.00
N THR A 25 17.44 -24.99 6.49
CA THR A 25 17.08 -23.65 5.98
C THR A 25 18.28 -22.94 5.35
N THR A 26 18.07 -22.12 4.33
CA THR A 26 19.17 -21.39 3.68
C THR A 26 19.75 -20.28 4.57
N LEU A 27 18.91 -19.64 5.39
CA LEU A 27 19.37 -18.70 6.42
C LEU A 27 20.32 -19.37 7.40
N GLY A 28 20.10 -20.65 7.70
CA GLY A 28 20.94 -21.38 8.65
C GLY A 28 20.80 -20.89 10.09
N ALA A 29 19.57 -20.54 10.48
CA ALA A 29 19.21 -20.28 11.86
C ALA A 29 18.39 -21.44 12.43
N GLY A 30 18.36 -21.55 13.76
CA GLY A 30 17.63 -22.59 14.50
C GLY A 30 18.51 -23.74 14.93
N ALA A 31 18.77 -23.84 16.24
CA ALA A 31 19.65 -24.86 16.80
C ALA A 31 18.98 -26.23 17.05
N ASN A 32 17.65 -26.27 17.11
CA ASN A 32 16.91 -27.49 17.47
C ASN A 32 16.96 -28.56 16.36
N ALA A 33 16.83 -29.83 16.75
CA ALA A 33 16.79 -30.98 15.86
C ALA A 33 15.36 -31.55 15.78
N PRO A 34 14.60 -31.29 14.70
CA PRO A 34 13.28 -31.88 14.52
C PRO A 34 13.35 -33.35 14.11
N LEU A 35 12.24 -34.07 14.26
CA LEU A 35 12.03 -35.35 13.58
C LEU A 35 11.68 -35.07 12.12
N VAL A 36 12.53 -35.49 11.18
CA VAL A 36 12.38 -35.26 9.74
C VAL A 36 12.01 -36.56 9.04
N ALA A 37 10.94 -36.53 8.26
CA ALA A 37 10.57 -37.59 7.31
C ALA A 37 10.96 -37.17 5.89
N ASP A 38 11.88 -37.91 5.29
CA ASP A 38 12.09 -37.90 3.84
C ASP A 38 11.09 -38.88 3.23
N VAL A 39 10.20 -38.36 2.37
CA VAL A 39 9.13 -39.11 1.72
C VAL A 39 9.42 -39.15 0.23
N GLU A 40 9.44 -40.35 -0.36
CA GLU A 40 9.96 -40.58 -1.71
C GLU A 40 8.85 -40.79 -2.76
N ASP A 41 7.64 -41.17 -2.35
CA ASP A 41 6.49 -41.39 -3.24
C ASP A 41 5.12 -41.10 -2.57
N ASP A 42 4.05 -41.19 -3.36
CA ASP A 42 2.66 -40.93 -2.92
C ASP A 42 2.18 -41.92 -1.84
N CYS A 43 2.61 -43.18 -1.89
CA CYS A 43 2.20 -44.21 -0.93
C CYS A 43 2.78 -43.92 0.44
N GLU A 44 4.08 -43.61 0.49
CA GLU A 44 4.78 -43.18 1.70
C GLU A 44 4.14 -41.92 2.31
N LEU A 45 3.78 -40.94 1.48
CA LEU A 45 3.17 -39.70 1.93
C LEU A 45 1.79 -39.95 2.57
N VAL A 46 0.93 -40.71 1.90
CA VAL A 46 -0.43 -40.99 2.38
C VAL A 46 -0.41 -41.78 3.69
N GLU A 47 0.47 -42.77 3.81
CA GLU A 47 0.60 -43.54 5.05
C GLU A 47 1.13 -42.68 6.20
N LEU A 48 2.08 -41.78 5.95
CA LEU A 48 2.53 -40.80 6.94
C LEU A 48 1.37 -39.89 7.39
N LEU A 49 0.61 -39.32 6.44
CA LEU A 49 -0.52 -38.43 6.72
C LEU A 49 -1.58 -39.14 7.59
N ARG A 50 -1.99 -40.35 7.20
CA ARG A 50 -2.95 -41.17 7.96
C ARG A 50 -2.43 -41.55 9.34
N TYR A 51 -1.13 -41.85 9.46
CA TYR A 51 -0.50 -42.12 10.76
C TYR A 51 -0.56 -40.88 11.67
N CYS A 52 -0.23 -39.71 11.12
CA CYS A 52 -0.29 -38.45 11.85
C CYS A 52 -1.69 -38.08 12.31
N VAL A 53 -2.71 -38.26 11.46
CA VAL A 53 -4.12 -38.05 11.84
C VAL A 53 -4.53 -38.98 12.98
N ARG A 54 -4.26 -40.28 12.86
CA ARG A 54 -4.62 -41.29 13.89
C ARG A 54 -3.99 -41.00 15.25
N ASN A 55 -2.79 -40.43 15.27
CA ASN A 55 -2.03 -40.16 16.48
C ASN A 55 -2.05 -38.69 16.90
N SER A 56 -2.84 -37.83 16.23
CA SER A 56 -2.88 -36.38 16.46
C SER A 56 -1.50 -35.70 16.43
N ILE A 57 -0.63 -36.12 15.50
CA ILE A 57 0.72 -35.58 15.33
C ILE A 57 0.68 -34.47 14.28
N LYS A 58 1.20 -33.28 14.62
CA LYS A 58 1.32 -32.16 13.69
C LYS A 58 2.37 -32.44 12.61
N LEU A 59 2.11 -31.94 11.40
CA LEU A 59 3.04 -32.00 10.27
C LEU A 59 3.49 -30.60 9.85
N PHE A 60 4.76 -30.49 9.49
CA PHE A 60 5.37 -29.25 9.02
C PHE A 60 6.08 -29.50 7.69
N LEU A 61 5.64 -28.85 6.62
CA LEU A 61 6.23 -29.04 5.30
C LEU A 61 7.43 -28.12 5.10
N ILE A 62 8.56 -28.68 4.63
CA ILE A 62 9.71 -27.88 4.20
C ILE A 62 10.19 -28.27 2.81
N GLY A 63 10.29 -27.26 1.94
CA GLY A 63 10.96 -27.38 0.64
C GLY A 63 12.48 -27.26 0.78
N ALA A 64 13.08 -26.33 0.04
CA ALA A 64 14.51 -26.02 0.20
C ALA A 64 14.84 -25.16 1.45
N GLY A 65 13.82 -24.74 2.21
CA GLY A 65 14.01 -23.85 3.35
C GLY A 65 14.51 -22.45 2.98
N SER A 66 14.23 -21.99 1.74
CA SER A 66 14.74 -20.72 1.21
C SER A 66 14.02 -19.47 1.68
N ASN A 67 12.82 -19.63 2.28
CA ASN A 67 11.98 -18.56 2.82
C ASN A 67 11.56 -18.87 4.28
N LEU A 68 12.40 -19.59 5.02
CA LEU A 68 12.09 -20.09 6.36
C LEU A 68 13.19 -19.73 7.38
N VAL A 69 12.76 -19.32 8.57
CA VAL A 69 13.60 -19.26 9.77
C VAL A 69 13.45 -20.59 10.50
N GLY A 70 14.57 -21.25 10.79
CA GLY A 70 14.56 -22.49 11.56
C GLY A 70 14.39 -22.20 13.04
N SER A 71 13.79 -23.13 13.79
CA SER A 71 13.42 -22.88 15.19
C SER A 71 14.51 -23.25 16.19
N ASP A 72 14.59 -22.48 17.28
CA ASP A 72 15.38 -22.83 18.46
C ASP A 72 14.65 -23.75 19.43
N GLU A 73 13.32 -23.82 19.33
CA GLU A 73 12.47 -24.56 20.25
C GLU A 73 12.19 -26.00 19.77
N PRO A 74 11.98 -26.95 20.70
CA PRO A 74 11.51 -28.29 20.37
C PRO A 74 10.19 -28.25 19.58
N LEU A 75 10.17 -28.93 18.43
CA LEU A 75 8.97 -29.03 17.60
C LEU A 75 8.17 -30.28 17.99
N ASP A 76 6.91 -30.11 18.39
CA ASP A 76 5.98 -31.24 18.58
C ASP A 76 5.29 -31.59 17.26
N GLY A 77 6.06 -32.16 16.34
CA GLY A 77 5.56 -32.70 15.08
C GLY A 77 6.66 -33.25 14.17
N ILE A 78 6.25 -33.73 13.00
CA ILE A 78 7.17 -34.28 11.99
C ILE A 78 7.37 -33.26 10.87
N VAL A 79 8.62 -32.98 10.53
CA VAL A 79 8.99 -32.16 9.39
C VAL A 79 9.07 -33.03 8.15
N VAL A 80 8.27 -32.73 7.13
CA VAL A 80 8.16 -33.52 5.90
C VAL A 80 8.98 -32.88 4.78
N ARG A 81 9.77 -33.69 4.08
CA ARG A 81 10.47 -33.30 2.86
C ARG A 81 10.11 -34.23 1.72
N LEU A 82 9.72 -33.64 0.60
CA LEU A 82 9.46 -34.35 -0.64
C LEU A 82 10.79 -34.69 -1.34
N ARG A 83 11.05 -35.98 -1.51
CA ARG A 83 12.26 -36.58 -2.12
C ARG A 83 11.83 -37.61 -3.17
N GLY A 84 12.76 -38.43 -3.65
CA GLY A 84 12.47 -39.49 -4.62
C GLY A 84 11.74 -38.97 -5.86
N GLU A 85 10.60 -39.58 -6.17
CA GLU A 85 9.74 -39.26 -7.31
C GLU A 85 9.30 -37.80 -7.33
N PHE A 86 9.11 -37.19 -6.16
CA PHE A 86 8.72 -35.78 -6.04
C PHE A 86 9.80 -34.79 -6.48
N THR A 87 11.02 -35.26 -6.76
CA THR A 87 12.09 -34.41 -7.30
C THR A 87 12.28 -34.58 -8.81
N ALA A 88 11.61 -35.57 -9.40
CA ALA A 88 11.69 -35.85 -10.83
C ALA A 88 10.89 -34.82 -11.64
N PHE A 89 11.27 -34.68 -12.91
CA PHE A 89 10.50 -33.95 -13.90
C PHE A 89 10.71 -34.53 -15.29
N SER A 90 9.74 -34.31 -16.17
CA SER A 90 9.77 -34.70 -17.58
C SER A 90 9.24 -33.55 -18.43
N LEU A 91 9.89 -33.32 -19.56
CA LEU A 91 9.50 -32.28 -20.52
C LEU A 91 9.38 -32.91 -21.90
N ASN A 92 8.15 -32.89 -22.42
CA ASN A 92 7.77 -33.46 -23.69
C ASN A 92 8.05 -32.49 -24.85
N ALA A 93 8.10 -33.01 -26.08
CA ALA A 93 8.34 -32.21 -27.28
C ALA A 93 7.23 -31.19 -27.59
N ASP A 94 6.02 -31.38 -27.04
CA ASP A 94 4.88 -30.46 -27.13
C ASP A 94 4.93 -29.33 -26.09
N GLY A 95 6.00 -29.25 -25.29
CA GLY A 95 6.17 -28.25 -24.23
C GLY A 95 5.43 -28.55 -22.94
N ARG A 96 4.82 -29.73 -22.81
CA ARG A 96 4.23 -30.17 -21.55
C ARG A 96 5.34 -30.59 -20.58
N LEU A 97 5.47 -29.84 -19.49
CA LEU A 97 6.39 -30.09 -18.39
C LEU A 97 5.62 -30.68 -17.21
N THR A 98 5.95 -31.90 -16.78
CA THR A 98 5.46 -32.48 -15.53
C THR A 98 6.60 -32.51 -14.52
N THR A 99 6.36 -32.06 -13.29
CA THR A 99 7.40 -32.01 -12.26
C THR A 99 6.81 -32.28 -10.88
N GLY A 100 7.59 -32.92 -10.02
CA GLY A 100 7.25 -33.10 -8.62
C GLY A 100 7.43 -31.82 -7.78
N GLY A 101 6.69 -31.70 -6.70
CA GLY A 101 6.70 -30.53 -5.81
C GLY A 101 8.03 -30.32 -5.07
N GLY A 102 8.85 -31.37 -4.94
CA GLY A 102 10.19 -31.34 -4.38
C GLY A 102 11.29 -30.97 -5.39
N ALA A 103 10.99 -30.90 -6.69
CA ALA A 103 11.96 -30.56 -7.72
C ALA A 103 12.48 -29.12 -7.52
N LYS A 104 13.77 -28.89 -7.78
CA LYS A 104 14.38 -27.56 -7.64
C LYS A 104 13.99 -26.66 -8.80
N LEU A 105 13.37 -25.52 -8.50
CA LEU A 105 12.92 -24.58 -9.53
C LEU A 105 14.04 -24.15 -10.49
N PRO A 106 15.24 -23.74 -10.04
CA PRO A 106 16.33 -23.35 -10.95
C PRO A 106 16.80 -24.46 -11.90
N GLU A 107 16.65 -25.72 -11.50
CA GLU A 107 17.06 -26.87 -12.30
C GLU A 107 16.02 -27.17 -13.38
N VAL A 108 14.73 -27.14 -13.02
CA VAL A 108 13.60 -27.28 -13.95
C VAL A 108 13.63 -26.18 -15.00
N VAL A 109 13.85 -24.92 -14.60
CA VAL A 109 13.93 -23.77 -15.52
C VAL A 109 15.09 -23.92 -16.51
N ARG A 110 16.27 -24.32 -16.03
CA ARG A 110 17.45 -24.49 -16.90
C ARG A 110 17.22 -25.58 -17.94
N GLN A 111 16.64 -26.70 -17.52
CA GLN A 111 16.36 -27.83 -18.41
C GLN A 111 15.26 -27.50 -19.44
N ALA A 112 14.30 -26.64 -19.09
CA ALA A 112 13.35 -26.11 -20.05
C ALA A 112 14.02 -25.21 -21.09
N ALA A 113 14.88 -24.29 -20.65
CA ALA A 113 15.64 -23.41 -21.53
C ALA A 113 16.58 -24.18 -22.46
N ASP A 114 17.32 -25.17 -21.95
CA ASP A 114 18.23 -26.03 -22.72
C ASP A 114 17.52 -26.78 -23.86
N ARG A 115 16.20 -27.04 -23.71
CA ARG A 115 15.36 -27.69 -24.73
C ARG A 115 14.58 -26.70 -25.61
N GLY A 116 14.87 -25.41 -25.52
CA GLY A 116 14.22 -24.38 -26.33
C GLY A 116 12.78 -24.10 -25.91
N PHE A 117 12.45 -24.17 -24.62
CA PHE A 117 11.14 -23.77 -24.12
C PHE A 117 11.22 -22.46 -23.32
N ARG A 118 10.33 -21.54 -23.67
CA ARG A 118 10.22 -20.23 -23.03
C ARG A 118 9.09 -20.19 -22.03
N GLY A 119 9.11 -19.17 -21.16
CA GLY A 119 8.05 -18.89 -20.19
C GLY A 119 8.44 -19.06 -18.73
N MET A 120 9.64 -19.56 -18.43
CA MET A 120 10.13 -19.68 -17.04
C MET A 120 11.53 -19.10 -16.80
N SER A 121 12.23 -18.62 -17.83
CA SER A 121 13.65 -18.23 -17.75
C SER A 121 13.95 -17.15 -16.72
N LYS A 122 13.01 -16.23 -16.44
CA LYS A 122 13.17 -15.18 -15.41
C LYS A 122 13.05 -15.74 -13.99
N LEU A 123 12.52 -16.96 -13.82
CA LEU A 123 12.41 -17.63 -12.52
C LEU A 123 13.70 -18.37 -12.13
N ALA A 124 14.70 -18.47 -13.03
CA ALA A 124 15.94 -19.22 -12.79
C ALA A 124 16.71 -18.76 -11.55
N GLY A 125 16.57 -17.47 -11.19
CA GLY A 125 17.19 -16.90 -10.01
C GLY A 125 16.54 -17.31 -8.70
N ILE A 126 15.31 -17.81 -8.67
CA ILE A 126 14.55 -18.01 -7.42
C ILE A 126 14.98 -19.33 -6.75
N PRO A 127 15.56 -19.28 -5.52
CA PRO A 127 15.95 -20.48 -4.80
C PRO A 127 14.70 -21.16 -4.23
N GLY A 128 14.58 -22.47 -4.39
CA GLY A 128 13.45 -23.20 -3.83
C GLY A 128 13.07 -24.45 -4.59
N THR A 129 12.00 -25.07 -4.12
CA THR A 129 11.33 -26.19 -4.77
C THR A 129 10.07 -25.70 -5.52
N ILE A 130 9.59 -26.46 -6.50
CA ILE A 130 8.38 -26.14 -7.27
C ILE A 130 7.16 -25.95 -6.36
N GLY A 131 6.93 -26.86 -5.40
CA GLY A 131 5.79 -26.76 -4.48
C GLY A 131 5.82 -25.50 -3.61
N GLY A 132 7.01 -25.09 -3.14
CA GLY A 132 7.16 -23.84 -2.39
C GLY A 132 6.99 -22.62 -3.29
N ALA A 133 7.49 -22.67 -4.52
CA ALA A 133 7.32 -21.62 -5.51
C ALA A 133 5.86 -21.42 -5.88
N LEU A 134 5.08 -22.49 -6.07
CA LEU A 134 3.65 -22.42 -6.34
C LEU A 134 2.87 -21.83 -5.17
N ARG A 135 3.11 -22.31 -3.93
CA ARG A 135 2.46 -21.76 -2.74
C ARG A 135 2.64 -20.24 -2.62
N MET A 136 3.84 -19.77 -2.90
CA MET A 136 4.20 -18.34 -2.81
C MET A 136 3.98 -17.57 -4.11
N ASN A 137 3.35 -18.17 -5.13
CA ASN A 137 3.29 -17.63 -6.50
C ASN A 137 4.60 -16.90 -6.90
N ALA A 138 5.71 -17.63 -6.78
CA ALA A 138 7.04 -17.06 -6.90
C ALA A 138 7.21 -16.40 -8.27
N GLY A 139 7.80 -15.21 -8.27
CA GLY A 139 7.91 -14.40 -9.47
C GLY A 139 9.05 -13.38 -9.41
N ALA A 140 9.60 -13.10 -10.58
CA ALA A 140 10.70 -12.17 -10.82
C ALA A 140 10.51 -11.49 -12.19
N ASN A 141 10.84 -10.20 -12.28
CA ASN A 141 10.82 -9.41 -13.52
C ASN A 141 9.51 -9.54 -14.35
N ASN A 142 8.36 -9.39 -13.67
CA ASN A 142 7.00 -9.50 -14.23
C ASN A 142 6.65 -10.86 -14.84
N GLN A 143 7.34 -11.92 -14.44
CA GLN A 143 6.97 -13.30 -14.72
C GLN A 143 6.71 -14.02 -13.39
N THR A 144 5.67 -14.84 -13.36
CA THR A 144 5.33 -15.67 -12.21
C THR A 144 5.28 -17.14 -12.61
N ILE A 145 5.45 -18.02 -11.64
CA ILE A 145 5.31 -19.47 -11.87
C ILE A 145 3.89 -19.84 -12.35
N SER A 146 2.88 -19.01 -12.03
CA SER A 146 1.50 -19.23 -12.46
C SER A 146 1.26 -18.96 -13.95
N ASP A 147 2.16 -18.25 -14.64
CA ASP A 147 1.95 -17.84 -16.04
C ASP A 147 1.81 -19.03 -17.00
N CYS A 148 2.39 -20.19 -16.64
CA CYS A 148 2.40 -21.39 -17.47
C CYS A 148 1.70 -22.59 -16.81
N ILE A 149 1.02 -22.42 -15.67
CA ILE A 149 0.49 -23.54 -14.91
C ILE A 149 -0.81 -24.10 -15.52
N VAL A 150 -0.85 -25.42 -15.73
CA VAL A 150 -2.02 -26.12 -16.25
C VAL A 150 -2.79 -26.78 -15.11
N ARG A 151 -2.08 -27.50 -14.24
CA ARG A 151 -2.70 -28.35 -13.21
C ARG A 151 -1.76 -28.60 -12.05
N LEU A 152 -2.34 -28.70 -10.85
CA LEU A 152 -1.65 -29.14 -9.63
C LEU A 152 -2.29 -30.40 -9.08
N ARG A 153 -1.45 -31.25 -8.46
CA ARG A 153 -1.85 -32.44 -7.72
C ARG A 153 -1.14 -32.48 -6.37
N GLY A 154 -1.79 -33.09 -5.40
CA GLY A 154 -1.32 -33.16 -4.03
C GLY A 154 -2.22 -34.00 -3.15
N PHE A 155 -2.02 -33.87 -1.85
CA PHE A 155 -2.86 -34.48 -0.82
C PHE A 155 -3.19 -33.45 0.25
N ASP A 156 -4.40 -33.52 0.80
CA ASP A 156 -4.71 -32.81 2.04
C ASP A 156 -4.01 -33.46 3.25
N LEU A 157 -4.05 -32.81 4.41
CA LEU A 157 -3.47 -33.35 5.64
C LEU A 157 -4.16 -34.63 6.14
N GLN A 158 -5.30 -35.02 5.57
CA GLN A 158 -5.99 -36.27 5.87
C GLN A 158 -5.55 -37.42 4.95
N GLY A 159 -4.74 -37.14 3.92
CA GLY A 159 -4.29 -38.10 2.93
C GLY A 159 -5.29 -38.33 1.80
N ASN A 160 -6.28 -37.45 1.62
CA ASN A 160 -7.16 -37.51 0.45
C ASN A 160 -6.46 -36.84 -0.73
N PRO A 161 -6.61 -37.39 -1.95
CA PRO A 161 -6.04 -36.79 -3.14
C PRO A 161 -6.71 -35.44 -3.43
N TRP A 162 -5.89 -34.46 -3.80
CA TRP A 162 -6.31 -33.14 -4.21
C TRP A 162 -5.78 -32.84 -5.61
N GLU A 163 -6.65 -32.37 -6.50
CA GLU A 163 -6.30 -31.98 -7.86
C GLU A 163 -7.09 -30.73 -8.25
N VAL A 164 -6.42 -29.79 -8.92
CA VAL A 164 -7.06 -28.55 -9.37
C VAL A 164 -6.41 -28.06 -10.67
N SER A 165 -7.22 -27.46 -11.53
CA SER A 165 -6.70 -26.72 -12.68
C SER A 165 -6.05 -25.41 -12.22
N GLY A 166 -4.95 -25.04 -12.88
CA GLY A 166 -4.26 -23.78 -12.65
C GLY A 166 -5.14 -22.54 -12.78
N SER A 167 -6.17 -22.59 -13.64
CA SER A 167 -7.15 -21.51 -13.84
C SER A 167 -8.12 -21.33 -12.68
N ASN A 168 -8.28 -22.36 -11.83
CA ASN A 168 -9.18 -22.35 -10.69
C ASN A 168 -8.46 -21.93 -9.39
N ILE A 169 -7.18 -21.60 -9.48
CA ILE A 169 -6.40 -21.03 -8.39
C ILE A 169 -6.40 -19.52 -8.56
N GLU A 170 -6.74 -18.81 -7.49
CA GLU A 170 -6.56 -17.37 -7.42
C GLU A 170 -5.09 -17.07 -7.09
N TRP A 171 -4.38 -16.53 -8.07
CA TRP A 171 -2.97 -16.15 -7.96
C TRP A 171 -2.84 -14.69 -7.55
N ARG A 172 -2.16 -14.44 -6.44
CA ARG A 172 -1.95 -13.09 -5.89
C ARG A 172 -0.45 -12.81 -5.77
N TYR A 173 -0.09 -11.55 -5.51
CA TYR A 173 1.31 -11.19 -5.29
C TYR A 173 1.85 -11.90 -4.04
N ARG A 174 2.83 -12.78 -4.24
CA ARG A 174 3.47 -13.58 -3.18
C ARG A 174 2.51 -14.51 -2.42
N ASP A 175 1.40 -14.90 -3.04
CA ASP A 175 0.32 -15.67 -2.41
C ASP A 175 -0.51 -16.47 -3.43
N SER A 176 -1.18 -17.53 -2.98
CA SER A 176 -2.06 -18.36 -3.82
C SER A 176 -3.23 -18.90 -3.00
N SER A 177 -4.37 -19.15 -3.66
CA SER A 177 -5.53 -19.78 -3.00
C SER A 177 -5.38 -21.30 -2.80
N ILE A 178 -4.17 -21.85 -2.87
CA ILE A 178 -3.93 -23.27 -2.58
C ILE A 178 -4.22 -23.50 -1.09
N PRO A 179 -5.13 -24.42 -0.72
CA PRO A 179 -5.50 -24.64 0.68
C PRO A 179 -4.29 -24.90 1.58
N SER A 180 -4.29 -24.32 2.78
CA SER A 180 -3.17 -24.37 3.72
C SER A 180 -2.82 -25.80 4.16
N ASP A 181 -3.81 -26.69 4.14
CA ASP A 181 -3.73 -28.10 4.48
C ASP A 181 -3.40 -29.00 3.27
N VAL A 182 -3.13 -28.45 2.09
CA VAL A 182 -2.71 -29.23 0.93
C VAL A 182 -1.19 -29.23 0.78
N ILE A 183 -0.61 -30.42 0.57
CA ILE A 183 0.79 -30.64 0.16
C ILE A 183 0.81 -30.84 -1.35
N VAL A 184 1.40 -29.89 -2.09
CA VAL A 184 1.56 -30.00 -3.55
C VAL A 184 2.67 -31.00 -3.86
N THR A 185 2.32 -32.15 -4.43
CA THR A 185 3.26 -33.23 -4.78
C THR A 185 3.65 -33.23 -6.25
N ALA A 186 2.82 -32.66 -7.13
CA ALA A 186 3.13 -32.56 -8.55
C ALA A 186 2.47 -31.34 -9.21
N ALA A 187 3.09 -30.86 -10.29
CA ALA A 187 2.63 -29.75 -11.10
C ALA A 187 2.84 -30.03 -12.58
N GLU A 188 1.92 -29.53 -13.40
CA GLU A 188 1.95 -29.61 -14.85
C GLU A 188 1.93 -28.20 -15.43
N PHE A 189 2.90 -27.90 -16.30
CA PHE A 189 3.04 -26.62 -16.98
C PHE A 189 2.95 -26.82 -18.50
N GLN A 190 2.42 -25.82 -19.19
CA GLN A 190 2.46 -25.73 -20.64
C GLN A 190 3.41 -24.60 -21.03
N LEU A 191 4.57 -24.97 -21.55
CA LEU A 191 5.57 -24.03 -22.03
C LEU A 191 5.39 -23.78 -23.52
N ALA A 192 5.79 -22.60 -23.96
CA ALA A 192 5.79 -22.27 -25.38
C ALA A 192 7.16 -22.65 -25.99
N PRO A 193 7.20 -23.09 -27.26
CA PRO A 193 8.47 -23.24 -27.97
C PRO A 193 9.16 -21.87 -28.09
N GLY A 194 10.48 -21.90 -28.05
CA GLY A 194 11.39 -20.77 -28.16
C GLY A 194 12.73 -21.21 -28.74
N ASP A 195 13.70 -20.30 -28.75
CA ASP A 195 15.06 -20.59 -29.17
C ASP A 195 15.92 -20.98 -27.95
N ALA A 196 16.63 -22.11 -28.03
CA ALA A 196 17.40 -22.63 -26.90
C ALA A 196 18.58 -21.71 -26.52
N GLU A 197 19.25 -21.10 -27.49
CA GLU A 197 20.37 -20.19 -27.21
C GLU A 197 19.87 -18.90 -26.54
N GLU A 198 18.74 -18.36 -27.01
CA GLU A 198 18.10 -17.19 -26.43
C GLU A 198 17.64 -17.45 -24.99
N GLU A 199 16.89 -18.54 -24.74
CA GLU A 199 16.39 -18.85 -23.41
C GLU A 199 17.52 -19.16 -22.42
N CYS A 200 18.55 -19.89 -22.84
CA CYS A 200 19.73 -20.11 -22.01
C CYS A 200 20.46 -18.80 -21.70
N SER A 201 20.55 -17.88 -22.66
CA SER A 201 21.14 -16.55 -22.45
C SER A 201 20.33 -15.73 -21.44
N LEU A 202 19.00 -15.79 -21.50
CA LEU A 202 18.13 -15.14 -20.51
C LEU A 202 18.32 -15.71 -19.10
N VAL A 203 18.42 -17.04 -18.98
CA VAL A 203 18.73 -17.71 -17.71
C VAL A 203 20.08 -17.24 -17.14
N GLN A 204 21.13 -17.18 -17.97
CA GLN A 204 22.44 -16.71 -17.52
C GLN A 204 22.42 -15.23 -17.13
N ALA A 205 21.72 -14.39 -17.89
CA ALA A 205 21.55 -12.98 -17.58
C ALA A 205 20.84 -12.77 -16.23
N GLU A 206 19.79 -13.56 -15.93
CA GLU A 206 19.09 -13.49 -14.66
C GLU A 206 19.98 -13.92 -13.49
N LEU A 207 20.70 -15.04 -13.63
CA LEU A 207 21.64 -15.51 -12.60
C LEU A 207 22.77 -14.51 -12.35
N ALA A 208 23.29 -13.87 -13.39
CA ALA A 208 24.30 -12.82 -13.27
C ALA A 208 23.73 -11.55 -12.62
N SER A 209 22.51 -11.16 -12.97
CA SER A 209 21.79 -10.03 -12.38
C SER A 209 21.55 -10.24 -10.88
N ARG A 210 21.11 -11.43 -10.47
CA ARG A 210 20.93 -11.82 -9.07
C ARG A 210 22.24 -11.72 -8.28
N LYS A 211 23.33 -12.29 -8.80
CA LYS A 211 24.66 -12.22 -8.16
C LYS A 211 25.15 -10.81 -7.88
N ARG A 212 24.72 -9.82 -8.67
CA ARG A 212 25.07 -8.40 -8.46
C ARG A 212 24.17 -7.68 -7.45
N ARG A 213 22.89 -8.06 -7.37
CA ARG A 213 21.86 -7.36 -6.58
C ARG A 213 21.64 -7.95 -5.19
N GLU A 214 21.90 -9.24 -5.02
CA GLU A 214 21.66 -9.96 -3.77
C GLU A 214 22.99 -10.36 -3.10
N PRO A 215 23.05 -10.36 -1.75
CA PRO A 215 24.25 -10.74 -1.03
C PRO A 215 24.61 -12.21 -1.25
N ALA A 216 25.91 -12.49 -1.30
CA ALA A 216 26.42 -13.84 -1.12
C ALA A 216 26.28 -14.27 0.36
N GLY A 217 26.09 -15.57 0.60
CA GLY A 217 26.03 -16.14 1.95
C GLY A 217 24.68 -16.72 2.31
N ARG A 218 24.45 -16.92 3.62
CA ARG A 218 23.26 -17.58 4.16
C ARG A 218 22.16 -16.56 4.45
N THR A 219 21.05 -16.63 3.71
CA THR A 219 19.89 -15.73 3.85
C THR A 219 18.58 -16.48 3.64
N ALA A 220 17.45 -15.93 4.09
CA ALA A 220 16.09 -16.43 3.81
C ALA A 220 15.40 -15.66 2.66
N GLY A 221 16.15 -14.94 1.82
CA GLY A 221 15.55 -13.99 0.87
C GLY A 221 15.19 -12.65 1.51
N CYS A 222 14.26 -11.93 0.87
CA CYS A 222 13.70 -10.69 1.39
C CYS A 222 12.98 -10.94 2.72
N ILE A 223 13.33 -10.19 3.76
CA ILE A 223 12.74 -10.35 5.10
C ILE A 223 11.30 -9.83 5.12
N PHE A 224 11.09 -8.66 4.50
CA PHE A 224 9.84 -7.94 4.54
C PHE A 224 9.19 -7.84 3.16
N ARG A 225 7.86 -7.81 3.16
CA ARG A 225 7.06 -7.49 1.98
C ARG A 225 7.24 -6.01 1.63
N ASN A 226 7.09 -5.70 0.34
CA ASN A 226 7.09 -4.30 -0.09
C ASN A 226 5.74 -3.63 0.25
N PRO A 227 5.73 -2.50 0.97
CA PRO A 227 4.50 -1.75 1.27
C PRO A 227 3.94 -1.04 0.02
N GLY A 228 4.77 -0.82 -0.99
CA GLY A 228 4.33 -0.23 -2.26
C GLY A 228 5.44 -0.29 -3.30
N THR A 229 5.13 0.09 -4.52
CA THR A 229 6.09 0.11 -5.63
C THR A 229 7.06 1.30 -5.53
N ALA A 230 6.59 2.44 -5.02
CA ALA A 230 7.39 3.66 -4.89
C ALA A 230 8.43 3.59 -3.74
N ASP A 231 8.08 2.88 -2.66
CA ASP A 231 8.92 2.69 -1.47
C ASP A 231 9.01 1.21 -1.08
N PRO A 232 9.76 0.40 -1.85
CA PRO A 232 10.00 -0.99 -1.48
C PRO A 232 10.75 -1.08 -0.14
N ALA A 233 10.57 -2.17 0.61
CA ALA A 233 11.13 -2.34 1.95
C ALA A 233 12.66 -2.15 1.97
N GLY A 234 13.37 -2.67 0.96
CA GLY A 234 14.81 -2.48 0.84
C GLY A 234 15.26 -1.02 0.76
N LYS A 235 14.48 -0.16 0.08
CA LYS A 235 14.75 1.28 -0.02
C LYS A 235 14.47 1.97 1.31
N LEU A 236 13.39 1.62 1.99
CA LEU A 236 13.05 2.18 3.31
C LEU A 236 14.12 1.85 4.36
N ILE A 237 14.61 0.60 4.38
CA ILE A 237 15.67 0.15 5.29
C ILE A 237 16.98 0.88 4.99
N ASP A 238 17.30 1.10 3.71
CA ASP A 238 18.47 1.88 3.29
C ASP A 238 18.34 3.36 3.72
N LEU A 239 17.20 3.99 3.44
CA LEU A 239 16.93 5.37 3.88
C LEU A 239 16.88 5.51 5.41
N ALA A 240 16.58 4.43 6.15
CA ALA A 240 16.71 4.37 7.61
C ALA A 240 18.17 4.25 8.09
N GLY A 241 19.14 4.10 7.17
CA GLY A 241 20.56 4.02 7.50
C GLY A 241 20.99 2.65 8.04
N LEU A 242 20.26 1.59 7.69
CA LEU A 242 20.44 0.27 8.30
C LEU A 242 21.30 -0.70 7.47
N LYS A 243 21.71 -0.35 6.25
CA LYS A 243 22.64 -1.20 5.48
C LYS A 243 23.96 -1.39 6.23
N GLY A 244 24.44 -2.63 6.31
CA GLY A 244 25.63 -2.99 7.07
C GLY A 244 25.43 -3.03 8.59
N ARG A 245 24.22 -2.76 9.10
CA ARG A 245 23.94 -2.82 10.54
C ARG A 245 24.21 -4.22 11.08
N ASP A 246 25.02 -4.29 12.12
CA ASP A 246 25.45 -5.53 12.76
C ASP A 246 24.57 -5.88 13.97
N PHE A 247 24.20 -7.16 14.06
CA PHE A 247 23.46 -7.79 15.15
C PHE A 247 24.21 -9.03 15.68
N GLY A 248 25.53 -9.11 15.49
CA GLY A 248 26.37 -10.24 15.90
C GLY A 248 26.41 -11.33 14.83
N ALA A 249 25.63 -12.39 15.01
CA ALA A 249 25.56 -13.49 14.04
C ALA A 249 24.90 -13.06 12.71
N LEU A 250 24.03 -12.05 12.76
CA LEU A 250 23.31 -11.49 11.62
C LEU A 250 23.74 -10.06 11.33
N TYR A 251 23.66 -9.64 10.08
CA TYR A 251 23.80 -8.24 9.67
C TYR A 251 22.94 -7.93 8.45
N VAL A 252 22.56 -6.66 8.28
CA VAL A 252 21.86 -6.19 7.08
C VAL A 252 22.85 -6.10 5.92
N SER A 253 22.53 -6.71 4.79
CA SER A 253 23.39 -6.65 3.59
C SER A 253 23.64 -5.21 3.12
N SER A 254 24.88 -4.94 2.72
CA SER A 254 25.29 -3.70 2.09
C SER A 254 24.79 -3.58 0.64
N GLU A 255 24.63 -4.72 -0.04
CA GLU A 255 24.12 -4.82 -1.40
C GLU A 255 22.60 -4.54 -1.45
N HIS A 256 21.84 -5.09 -0.51
CA HIS A 256 20.39 -4.96 -0.48
C HIS A 256 19.81 -4.91 0.95
N GLY A 257 19.20 -3.78 1.32
CA GLY A 257 18.72 -3.53 2.69
C GLY A 257 17.67 -4.51 3.22
N ASN A 258 16.92 -5.18 2.33
CA ASN A 258 15.90 -6.17 2.73
C ASN A 258 16.44 -7.58 3.02
N TYR A 259 17.76 -7.76 3.10
CA TYR A 259 18.39 -9.06 3.36
C TYR A 259 19.17 -9.03 4.68
N LEU A 260 18.94 -10.06 5.50
CA LEU A 260 19.75 -10.35 6.68
C LEU A 260 20.65 -11.53 6.32
N VAL A 261 21.96 -11.32 6.47
CA VAL A 261 22.98 -12.30 6.15
C VAL A 261 23.51 -12.91 7.45
N ASN A 262 23.52 -14.23 7.50
CA ASN A 262 24.03 -15.00 8.63
C ASN A 262 25.50 -15.36 8.42
N ARG A 263 26.35 -14.92 9.36
CA ARG A 263 27.78 -15.27 9.42
C ARG A 263 28.03 -16.68 9.94
N GLY A 264 27.01 -17.28 10.56
CA GLY A 264 27.05 -18.57 11.22
C GLY A 264 26.60 -18.45 12.67
N GLY A 265 25.88 -19.46 13.17
CA GLY A 265 25.48 -19.55 14.58
C GLY A 265 24.28 -18.69 14.97
N ALA A 266 23.61 -18.01 14.04
CA ALA A 266 22.40 -17.26 14.37
C ALA A 266 21.28 -18.17 14.90
N SER A 267 20.60 -17.69 15.92
CA SER A 267 19.40 -18.31 16.48
C SER A 267 18.12 -17.73 15.82
N GLU A 268 16.98 -18.40 15.99
CA GLU A 268 15.65 -17.85 15.65
C GLU A 268 15.42 -16.52 16.38
N LYS A 269 15.79 -16.48 17.66
CA LYS A 269 15.68 -15.28 18.51
C LYS A 269 16.52 -14.11 17.99
N ASP A 270 17.73 -14.36 17.51
CA ASP A 270 18.59 -13.31 16.91
C ASP A 270 17.92 -12.71 15.66
N PHE A 271 17.30 -13.56 14.83
CA PHE A 271 16.55 -13.12 13.66
C PHE A 271 15.36 -12.25 14.04
N ILE A 272 14.53 -12.70 15.00
CA ILE A 272 13.37 -11.94 15.48
C ILE A 272 13.81 -10.57 16.02
N ASN A 273 14.86 -10.51 16.83
CA ASN A 273 15.37 -9.26 17.39
C ASN A 273 15.89 -8.31 16.31
N ALA A 274 16.66 -8.81 15.33
CA ALA A 274 17.16 -8.01 14.22
C ALA A 274 16.02 -7.48 13.34
N ALA A 275 15.07 -8.34 12.96
CA ALA A 275 13.92 -7.95 12.16
C ALA A 275 13.03 -6.93 12.90
N ARG A 276 12.78 -7.14 14.20
CA ARG A 276 12.01 -6.22 15.04
C ARG A 276 12.67 -4.84 15.13
N PHE A 277 14.00 -4.80 15.33
CA PHE A 277 14.75 -3.55 15.32
C PHE A 277 14.60 -2.80 13.98
N ILE A 278 14.71 -3.51 12.86
CA ILE A 278 14.52 -2.92 11.53
C ILE A 278 13.09 -2.36 11.39
N ARG A 279 12.06 -3.13 11.78
CA ARG A 279 10.66 -2.69 11.75
C ARG A 279 10.46 -1.42 12.58
N GLN A 280 11.00 -1.37 13.80
CA GLN A 280 10.90 -0.19 14.67
C GLN A 280 11.52 1.05 14.02
N GLN A 281 12.74 0.94 13.49
CA GLN A 281 13.43 2.09 12.89
C GLN A 281 12.74 2.62 11.63
N VAL A 282 12.15 1.73 10.81
CA VAL A 282 11.36 2.13 9.64
C VAL A 282 10.03 2.77 10.07
N ALA A 283 9.38 2.23 11.10
CA ALA A 283 8.16 2.82 11.67
C ALA A 283 8.45 4.22 12.26
N ASP A 284 9.52 4.36 13.06
CA ASP A 284 9.93 5.63 13.64
C ASP A 284 10.25 6.68 12.58
N LYS A 285 10.89 6.29 11.47
CA LYS A 285 11.31 7.28 10.47
C LYS A 285 10.22 7.63 9.46
N PHE A 286 9.36 6.68 9.11
CA PHE A 286 8.45 6.82 7.96
C PHE A 286 6.98 6.53 8.28
N GLY A 287 6.67 6.10 9.50
CA GLY A 287 5.34 5.60 9.88
C GLY A 287 5.02 4.22 9.27
N ILE A 288 5.93 3.59 8.55
CA ILE A 288 5.66 2.30 7.89
C ILE A 288 6.06 1.13 8.79
N TYR A 289 5.11 0.24 9.02
CA TYR A 289 5.28 -0.98 9.79
C TYR A 289 5.48 -2.17 8.84
N LEU A 290 6.72 -2.56 8.59
CA LEU A 290 7.05 -3.60 7.61
C LEU A 290 6.59 -5.01 8.03
N ASP A 291 5.78 -5.66 7.21
CA ASP A 291 5.32 -7.04 7.43
C ASP A 291 6.28 -8.08 6.88
N LEU A 292 6.35 -9.24 7.53
CA LEU A 292 7.25 -10.33 7.14
C LEU A 292 6.83 -11.00 5.83
N GLU A 293 7.80 -11.21 4.95
CA GLU A 293 7.73 -12.11 3.80
C GLU A 293 8.27 -13.50 4.16
N VAL A 294 9.32 -13.54 4.99
CA VAL A 294 9.89 -14.76 5.56
C VAL A 294 8.89 -15.43 6.49
N LYS A 295 8.84 -16.77 6.44
CA LYS A 295 7.95 -17.59 7.25
C LYS A 295 8.70 -18.22 8.42
N PHE A 296 7.96 -18.46 9.48
CA PHE A 296 8.37 -19.30 10.59
C PHE A 296 7.75 -20.68 10.40
N LEU A 297 8.46 -21.72 10.84
CA LEU A 297 7.93 -23.08 10.76
C LEU A 297 6.78 -23.28 11.74
N VAL A 298 6.88 -22.67 12.92
CA VAL A 298 5.81 -22.53 13.91
C VAL A 298 5.23 -21.13 13.72
N PRO A 299 4.05 -20.97 13.07
CA PRO A 299 3.50 -19.66 12.73
C PRO A 299 3.35 -18.73 13.94
N GLU A 300 3.08 -19.29 15.12
CA GLU A 300 2.93 -18.59 16.39
C GLU A 300 4.20 -17.82 16.77
N HIS A 301 5.39 -18.29 16.37
CA HIS A 301 6.65 -17.57 16.65
C HIS A 301 6.74 -16.24 15.89
N ALA A 302 5.97 -16.07 14.80
CA ALA A 302 5.88 -14.77 14.13
C ALA A 302 5.14 -13.74 14.99
N GLU A 303 4.31 -14.15 15.94
CA GLU A 303 3.59 -13.24 16.85
C GLU A 303 4.57 -12.47 17.74
N ASP A 304 5.67 -13.08 18.18
CA ASP A 304 6.72 -12.41 18.94
C ASP A 304 7.30 -11.22 18.18
N PHE A 305 7.45 -11.34 16.86
CA PHE A 305 7.92 -10.23 16.02
C PHE A 305 6.92 -9.06 16.07
N TYR A 306 5.62 -9.33 15.89
CA TYR A 306 4.58 -8.29 15.86
C TYR A 306 4.28 -7.70 17.25
N ALA A 307 4.36 -8.51 18.31
CA ALA A 307 4.09 -8.08 19.68
C ALA A 307 5.06 -6.99 20.16
N GLY A 308 6.29 -6.99 19.66
CA GLY A 308 7.30 -6.00 20.08
C GLY A 308 7.18 -4.63 19.41
N VAL A 309 6.50 -4.51 18.25
CA VAL A 309 6.30 -3.24 17.52
C VAL A 309 4.93 -3.25 16.85
N GLN A 310 3.93 -2.76 17.59
CA GLN A 310 2.54 -2.72 17.14
C GLN A 310 2.25 -1.42 16.37
N ALA A 311 1.51 -1.56 15.28
CA ALA A 311 0.95 -0.42 14.57
C ALA A 311 -0.38 -0.01 15.23
N PRO A 312 -0.69 1.29 15.30
CA PRO A 312 -1.97 1.76 15.82
C PRO A 312 -3.12 1.27 14.93
N ARG A 313 -4.25 0.96 15.54
CA ARG A 313 -5.49 0.56 14.88
C ARG A 313 -6.17 1.81 14.31
N VAL A 314 -6.50 1.77 13.03
CA VAL A 314 -7.11 2.92 12.32
C VAL A 314 -8.57 2.61 11.99
N ALA A 315 -9.48 3.49 12.41
CA ALA A 315 -10.86 3.53 11.95
C ALA A 315 -10.96 4.45 10.73
N LEU A 316 -11.18 3.90 9.54
CA LEU A 316 -11.31 4.69 8.32
C LEU A 316 -12.78 4.99 8.02
N PHE A 317 -13.14 6.27 7.96
CA PHE A 317 -14.51 6.69 7.62
C PHE A 317 -14.61 7.08 6.16
N MET A 318 -15.62 6.56 5.48
CA MET A 318 -15.95 6.87 4.09
C MET A 318 -17.48 6.87 3.91
N GLY A 319 -17.96 7.22 2.72
CA GLY A 319 -19.40 7.30 2.41
C GLY A 319 -19.94 8.72 2.56
N GLY A 320 -20.92 8.90 3.45
CA GLY A 320 -21.69 10.14 3.59
C GLY A 320 -23.01 10.13 2.79
N ALA A 321 -23.79 11.20 2.94
CA ALA A 321 -25.10 11.37 2.29
C ALA A 321 -25.11 12.43 1.16
N SER A 322 -23.94 12.98 0.82
CA SER A 322 -23.79 13.98 -0.24
C SER A 322 -23.85 13.33 -1.64
N SER A 323 -24.00 14.17 -2.67
CA SER A 323 -23.82 13.76 -4.07
C SER A 323 -22.39 13.26 -4.38
N GLU A 324 -21.42 13.49 -3.49
CA GLU A 324 -20.01 13.09 -3.62
C GLU A 324 -19.68 11.76 -2.93
N ARG A 325 -20.69 11.03 -2.44
CA ARG A 325 -20.54 9.73 -1.75
C ARG A 325 -19.64 8.74 -2.50
N GLU A 326 -19.81 8.57 -3.81
CA GLU A 326 -18.99 7.65 -4.63
C GLU A 326 -17.52 8.05 -4.67
N VAL A 327 -17.22 9.35 -4.59
CA VAL A 327 -15.85 9.86 -4.49
C VAL A 327 -15.26 9.51 -3.13
N SER A 328 -16.06 9.62 -2.06
CA SER A 328 -15.65 9.22 -0.70
C SER A 328 -15.36 7.73 -0.59
N LEU A 329 -16.23 6.86 -1.12
CA LEU A 329 -16.01 5.41 -1.09
C LEU A 329 -14.71 5.02 -1.82
N ARG A 330 -14.45 5.58 -3.01
CA ARG A 330 -13.22 5.31 -3.76
C ARG A 330 -11.97 5.84 -3.05
N SER A 331 -12.05 7.05 -2.49
CA SER A 331 -10.95 7.66 -1.73
C SER A 331 -10.65 6.86 -0.45
N GLY A 332 -11.69 6.48 0.28
CA GLY A 332 -11.58 5.66 1.49
C GLY A 332 -10.98 4.28 1.21
N ALA A 333 -11.43 3.60 0.16
CA ALA A 333 -10.85 2.33 -0.26
C ALA A 333 -9.35 2.44 -0.62
N ALA A 334 -8.97 3.52 -1.32
CA ALA A 334 -7.58 3.78 -1.66
C ALA A 334 -6.71 4.02 -0.42
N ALA A 335 -7.16 4.88 0.51
CA ALA A 335 -6.47 5.16 1.76
C ALA A 335 -6.38 3.93 2.67
N ALA A 336 -7.45 3.15 2.79
CA ALA A 336 -7.46 1.89 3.53
C ALA A 336 -6.45 0.89 2.96
N GLY A 337 -6.40 0.77 1.63
CA GLY A 337 -5.41 -0.07 0.96
C GLY A 337 -3.98 0.38 1.22
N ALA A 338 -3.71 1.69 1.18
CA ALA A 338 -2.39 2.25 1.45
C ALA A 338 -1.94 2.03 2.90
N LEU A 339 -2.82 2.27 3.88
CA LEU A 339 -2.55 2.02 5.29
C LEU A 339 -2.32 0.54 5.59
N ARG A 340 -3.14 -0.36 5.01
CA ARG A 340 -2.92 -1.82 5.17
C ARG A 340 -1.57 -2.24 4.62
N ARG A 341 -1.17 -1.76 3.44
CA ARG A 341 0.16 -2.07 2.91
C ARG A 341 1.30 -1.43 3.73
N ALA A 342 1.04 -0.31 4.39
CA ALA A 342 1.95 0.29 5.35
C ALA A 342 1.97 -0.43 6.73
N GLY A 343 1.22 -1.53 6.90
CA GLY A 343 1.25 -2.39 8.08
C GLY A 343 0.27 -2.03 9.20
N TYR A 344 -0.70 -1.14 8.93
CA TYR A 344 -1.71 -0.75 9.90
C TYR A 344 -2.92 -1.72 9.90
N PRO A 345 -3.44 -2.10 11.08
CA PRO A 345 -4.78 -2.68 11.20
C PRO A 345 -5.83 -1.62 10.86
N VAL A 346 -6.59 -1.83 9.78
CA VAL A 346 -7.60 -0.86 9.30
C VAL A 346 -8.99 -1.46 9.30
N GLU A 347 -9.87 -0.89 10.10
CA GLU A 347 -11.31 -1.14 10.11
C GLU A 347 -12.01 -0.02 9.31
N VAL A 348 -12.91 -0.40 8.40
CA VAL A 348 -13.52 0.54 7.44
C VAL A 348 -14.99 0.70 7.76
N PHE A 349 -15.44 1.95 7.91
CA PHE A 349 -16.81 2.31 8.22
C PHE A 349 -17.41 3.15 7.09
N ASP A 350 -18.47 2.63 6.48
CA ASP A 350 -19.30 3.35 5.52
C ASP A 350 -20.40 4.10 6.28
N LEU A 351 -20.19 5.39 6.49
CA LEU A 351 -21.11 6.25 7.23
C LEU A 351 -22.32 6.62 6.37
N LYS A 352 -23.50 6.47 6.97
CA LYS A 352 -24.80 6.89 6.40
C LYS A 352 -25.43 8.04 7.14
N GLU A 353 -24.92 8.35 8.33
CA GLU A 353 -25.37 9.40 9.23
C GLU A 353 -24.16 10.14 9.78
N CYS A 354 -24.36 11.39 10.23
CA CYS A 354 -23.31 12.19 10.87
C CYS A 354 -23.08 11.74 12.32
N ALA A 355 -22.62 10.50 12.51
CA ALA A 355 -22.38 9.88 13.80
C ALA A 355 -21.16 8.96 13.77
N VAL A 356 -20.49 8.82 14.90
CA VAL A 356 -19.38 7.88 15.08
C VAL A 356 -19.93 6.50 15.43
N PRO A 357 -19.63 5.45 14.64
CA PRO A 357 -20.00 4.08 14.98
C PRO A 357 -19.39 3.66 16.33
N PRO A 358 -20.13 2.96 17.20
CA PRO A 358 -19.60 2.52 18.50
C PRO A 358 -18.30 1.72 18.41
N GLU A 359 -18.17 0.89 17.37
CA GLU A 359 -17.02 0.00 17.15
C GLU A 359 -15.75 0.79 16.80
N ALA A 360 -15.89 1.97 16.18
CA ALA A 360 -14.76 2.84 15.84
C ALA A 360 -14.02 3.36 17.08
N LYS A 361 -14.66 3.33 18.26
CA LYS A 361 -14.04 3.70 19.54
C LYS A 361 -12.99 2.69 20.02
N ASN A 362 -12.91 1.51 19.41
CA ASN A 362 -11.88 0.50 19.68
C ASN A 362 -10.59 0.73 18.84
N CYS A 363 -10.54 1.79 18.04
CA CYS A 363 -9.37 2.19 17.27
C CYS A 363 -8.62 3.33 17.96
N ASP A 364 -7.32 3.42 17.69
CA ASP A 364 -6.43 4.42 18.29
C ASP A 364 -6.57 5.78 17.60
N VAL A 365 -6.95 5.80 16.31
CA VAL A 365 -7.16 7.02 15.54
C VAL A 365 -8.19 6.83 14.44
N ILE A 366 -8.95 7.88 14.15
CA ILE A 366 -9.89 7.94 13.04
C ILE A 366 -9.24 8.62 11.83
N PHE A 367 -9.36 8.01 10.65
CA PHE A 367 -8.96 8.59 9.37
C PHE A 367 -10.23 8.91 8.55
N PRO A 368 -10.77 10.14 8.64
CA PRO A 368 -11.92 10.53 7.85
C PRO A 368 -11.53 10.81 6.40
N VAL A 369 -12.22 10.17 5.46
CA VAL A 369 -12.10 10.40 4.02
C VAL A 369 -13.50 10.63 3.43
N LEU A 370 -14.12 11.73 3.84
CA LEU A 370 -15.50 12.10 3.50
C LEU A 370 -15.46 13.33 2.60
N HIS A 371 -16.32 13.37 1.57
CA HIS A 371 -16.44 14.53 0.66
C HIS A 371 -17.81 15.18 0.81
N GLY A 372 -17.82 16.51 0.86
CA GLY A 372 -19.02 17.31 1.04
C GLY A 372 -19.53 17.34 2.49
N ALA A 373 -20.86 17.35 2.64
CA ALA A 373 -21.52 17.54 3.93
C ALA A 373 -21.02 16.57 5.04
N TRP A 374 -20.96 17.07 6.27
CA TRP A 374 -20.42 16.42 7.48
C TRP A 374 -18.90 16.30 7.55
N GLY A 375 -18.25 16.02 6.42
CA GLY A 375 -16.80 15.84 6.33
C GLY A 375 -16.05 17.17 6.27
N GLU A 376 -16.38 18.01 5.30
CA GLU A 376 -15.64 19.27 5.07
C GLU A 376 -16.17 20.43 5.91
N ASP A 377 -17.42 20.34 6.40
CA ASP A 377 -18.11 21.41 7.12
C ASP A 377 -17.94 21.37 8.65
N GLY A 378 -17.11 20.48 9.18
CA GLY A 378 -16.77 20.41 10.60
C GLY A 378 -17.77 19.67 11.48
N ARG A 379 -18.94 19.22 10.97
CA ARG A 379 -19.97 18.60 11.82
C ARG A 379 -19.52 17.26 12.41
N LEU A 380 -18.92 16.39 11.61
CA LEU A 380 -18.43 15.10 12.13
C LEU A 380 -17.23 15.29 13.04
N GLN A 381 -16.35 16.26 12.73
CA GLN A 381 -15.24 16.66 13.58
C GLN A 381 -15.75 17.08 14.95
N LYS A 382 -16.84 17.86 15.02
CA LYS A 382 -17.43 18.26 16.30
C LYS A 382 -17.92 17.07 17.12
N VAL A 383 -18.51 16.07 16.45
CA VAL A 383 -18.95 14.83 17.10
C VAL A 383 -17.75 14.05 17.66
N MET A 384 -16.65 13.96 16.91
CA MET A 384 -15.42 13.28 17.35
C MET A 384 -14.74 14.03 18.51
N GLU A 385 -14.64 15.36 18.43
CA GLU A 385 -14.11 16.23 19.49
C GLU A 385 -14.90 16.08 20.80
N ASN A 386 -16.24 16.15 20.72
CA ASN A 386 -17.09 15.98 21.90
C ASN A 386 -16.98 14.59 22.52
N ALA A 387 -16.62 13.57 21.72
CA ALA A 387 -16.39 12.21 22.18
C ALA A 387 -14.95 11.97 22.67
N GLY A 388 -14.04 12.94 22.57
CA GLY A 388 -12.64 12.80 22.93
C GLY A 388 -11.88 11.81 22.04
N LEU A 389 -12.29 11.64 20.79
CA LEU A 389 -11.69 10.72 19.84
C LEU A 389 -10.63 11.42 19.02
N GLU A 390 -9.48 10.77 18.84
CA GLU A 390 -8.46 11.29 17.94
C GLU A 390 -8.77 11.02 16.48
N PHE A 391 -8.54 12.02 15.64
CA PHE A 391 -8.82 11.95 14.21
C PHE A 391 -7.86 12.80 13.40
N ILE A 392 -7.61 12.35 12.17
CA ILE A 392 -6.81 13.07 11.18
C ILE A 392 -7.66 14.15 10.52
N GLY A 393 -7.10 15.34 10.34
CA GLY A 393 -7.74 16.48 9.69
C GLY A 393 -7.75 17.70 10.60
N SER A 394 -8.36 18.78 10.12
CA SER A 394 -8.53 19.99 10.94
C SER A 394 -9.72 19.85 11.90
N GLY A 395 -9.70 20.60 13.01
CA GLY A 395 -10.81 20.63 13.97
C GLY A 395 -12.08 21.25 13.39
N SER A 396 -13.20 21.09 14.08
CA SER A 396 -14.53 21.53 13.64
C SER A 396 -14.61 23.03 13.33
N GLU A 397 -14.00 23.88 14.17
CA GLU A 397 -13.98 25.33 13.96
C GLU A 397 -13.18 25.73 12.73
N ALA A 398 -12.03 25.09 12.51
CA ALA A 398 -11.19 25.34 11.33
C ALA A 398 -11.90 24.87 10.05
N SER A 399 -12.54 23.69 10.07
CA SER A 399 -13.31 23.18 8.93
C SER A 399 -14.52 24.05 8.59
N ASP A 400 -15.31 24.49 9.58
CA ASP A 400 -16.43 25.43 9.37
C ASP A 400 -15.94 26.77 8.79
N LEU A 401 -14.81 27.30 9.29
CA LEU A 401 -14.23 28.54 8.80
C LEU A 401 -13.74 28.40 7.35
N VAL A 402 -13.01 27.33 7.03
CA VAL A 402 -12.40 27.10 5.71
C VAL A 402 -13.46 26.79 4.65
N MET A 403 -14.50 26.03 5.01
CA MET A 403 -15.57 25.67 4.07
C MET A 403 -16.47 26.86 3.73
N ASP A 404 -16.72 27.77 4.69
CA ASP A 404 -17.54 28.96 4.48
C ASP A 404 -16.73 30.07 3.77
N LYS A 405 -17.00 30.24 2.48
CA LYS A 405 -16.29 31.21 1.63
C LYS A 405 -16.42 32.65 2.13
N LEU A 406 -17.57 33.05 2.67
CA LEU A 406 -17.76 34.40 3.20
C LEU A 406 -16.88 34.63 4.44
N LYS A 407 -16.88 33.68 5.38
CA LYS A 407 -16.02 33.75 6.58
C LYS A 407 -14.53 33.72 6.20
N THR A 408 -14.15 32.85 5.26
CA THR A 408 -12.78 32.77 4.75
C THR A 408 -12.34 34.11 4.18
N LYS A 409 -13.14 34.74 3.31
CA LYS A 409 -12.82 36.05 2.72
C LYS A 409 -12.69 37.16 3.75
N ALA A 410 -13.61 37.21 4.72
CA ALA A 410 -13.53 38.17 5.82
C ALA A 410 -12.22 38.01 6.63
N ARG A 411 -11.83 36.76 6.92
CA ARG A 411 -10.59 36.45 7.64
C ARG A 411 -9.33 36.80 6.83
N LEU A 412 -9.29 36.47 5.53
CA LEU A 412 -8.19 36.85 4.63
C LEU A 412 -7.99 38.37 4.60
N LYS A 413 -9.08 39.14 4.48
CA LYS A 413 -9.05 40.61 4.49
C LYS A 413 -8.53 41.15 5.82
N ALA A 414 -9.00 40.62 6.95
CA ALA A 414 -8.53 41.02 8.28
C ALA A 414 -7.02 40.77 8.48
N LEU A 415 -6.48 39.72 7.84
CA LEU A 415 -5.06 39.35 7.89
C LEU A 415 -4.20 40.01 6.81
N GLN A 416 -4.79 40.83 5.94
CA GLN A 416 -4.14 41.43 4.77
C GLN A 416 -3.49 40.36 3.87
N LEU A 417 -4.15 39.20 3.73
CA LEU A 417 -3.76 38.15 2.80
C LEU A 417 -4.34 38.46 1.41
N PRO A 418 -3.58 38.20 0.33
CA PRO A 418 -4.01 38.53 -1.02
C PRO A 418 -5.24 37.69 -1.40
N THR A 419 -6.34 38.35 -1.69
CA THR A 419 -7.57 37.72 -2.17
C THR A 419 -8.31 38.69 -3.11
N ALA A 420 -9.10 38.16 -4.03
CA ALA A 420 -9.81 38.99 -5.01
C ALA A 420 -10.77 39.98 -4.31
N PRO A 421 -11.01 41.18 -4.87
CA PRO A 421 -12.13 42.01 -4.44
C PRO A 421 -13.45 41.22 -4.44
N ASP A 422 -14.27 41.39 -3.42
CA ASP A 422 -15.47 40.59 -3.21
C ASP A 422 -16.62 41.36 -2.58
N TRP A 423 -17.84 40.86 -2.79
CA TRP A 423 -19.11 41.42 -2.36
C TRP A 423 -20.01 40.34 -1.79
N VAL A 424 -20.76 40.68 -0.73
CA VAL A 424 -21.81 39.83 -0.16
C VAL A 424 -23.12 40.13 -0.89
N ILE A 425 -23.71 39.10 -1.50
CA ILE A 425 -24.86 39.23 -2.37
C ILE A 425 -26.08 38.61 -1.70
N THR A 426 -27.17 39.37 -1.63
CA THR A 426 -28.44 38.95 -1.03
C THR A 426 -29.58 39.27 -2.00
N LYS A 427 -30.83 38.98 -1.59
CA LYS A 427 -32.03 39.33 -2.35
C LYS A 427 -32.15 40.82 -2.69
N ALA A 428 -31.46 41.70 -1.95
CA ALA A 428 -31.42 43.14 -2.25
C ALA A 428 -30.76 43.46 -3.60
N HIS A 429 -29.87 42.58 -4.09
CA HIS A 429 -29.11 42.78 -5.32
C HIS A 429 -29.71 42.01 -6.52
N LEU A 430 -30.94 41.51 -6.42
CA LEU A 430 -31.58 40.71 -7.47
C LEU A 430 -31.66 41.44 -8.82
N ILE A 431 -31.94 42.75 -8.76
CA ILE A 431 -32.13 43.58 -9.94
C ILE A 431 -30.84 44.33 -10.26
N ASP A 432 -30.26 45.01 -9.25
CA ASP A 432 -29.10 45.85 -9.42
C ASP A 432 -27.88 45.25 -8.69
N PRO A 433 -26.74 45.05 -9.38
CA PRO A 433 -25.50 44.66 -8.73
C PRO A 433 -24.96 45.81 -7.85
N PRO A 434 -24.05 45.52 -6.89
CA PRO A 434 -23.39 46.55 -6.08
C PRO A 434 -22.76 47.65 -6.94
N GLU A 435 -22.88 48.92 -6.52
CA GLU A 435 -22.46 50.09 -7.32
C GLU A 435 -20.97 50.10 -7.70
N ASP A 436 -20.12 49.54 -6.84
CA ASP A 436 -18.66 49.46 -7.04
C ASP A 436 -18.21 48.16 -7.73
N MET A 437 -19.16 47.31 -8.15
CA MET A 437 -18.87 46.03 -8.81
C MET A 437 -18.46 46.24 -10.27
N THR A 438 -17.44 45.49 -10.70
CA THR A 438 -16.99 45.46 -12.10
C THR A 438 -17.03 44.03 -12.64
N PHE A 439 -17.70 43.85 -13.78
CA PHE A 439 -17.77 42.57 -14.48
C PHE A 439 -16.49 42.30 -15.30
N PRO A 440 -16.09 41.03 -15.51
CA PRO A 440 -16.76 39.81 -15.05
C PRO A 440 -16.55 39.51 -13.55
N VAL A 441 -17.52 38.82 -12.95
CA VAL A 441 -17.46 38.31 -11.56
C VAL A 441 -17.72 36.81 -11.53
N VAL A 442 -17.22 36.15 -10.49
CA VAL A 442 -17.53 34.75 -10.15
C VAL A 442 -18.42 34.75 -8.93
N VAL A 443 -19.63 34.24 -9.05
CA VAL A 443 -20.58 34.09 -7.95
C VAL A 443 -20.53 32.66 -7.42
N LYS A 444 -20.43 32.51 -6.10
CA LYS A 444 -20.25 31.24 -5.41
C LYS A 444 -21.25 31.09 -4.26
N VAL A 445 -21.82 29.91 -4.10
CA VAL A 445 -22.57 29.54 -2.90
C VAL A 445 -21.59 29.34 -1.72
N PRO A 446 -21.78 29.99 -0.55
CA PRO A 446 -20.73 30.06 0.46
C PRO A 446 -20.30 28.73 1.09
N ARG A 447 -21.23 27.78 1.27
CA ARG A 447 -21.01 26.54 2.03
C ARG A 447 -21.08 25.26 1.19
N GLU A 448 -21.10 25.42 -0.12
CA GLU A 448 -21.01 24.30 -1.05
C GLU A 448 -19.56 24.12 -1.52
N GLY A 449 -19.21 22.89 -1.92
CA GLY A 449 -17.88 22.60 -2.46
C GLY A 449 -17.59 23.43 -3.71
N SER A 450 -16.31 23.49 -4.12
CA SER A 450 -15.75 24.26 -5.24
C SER A 450 -16.32 23.95 -6.65
N THR A 451 -17.43 23.23 -6.71
CA THR A 451 -17.90 22.54 -7.89
C THR A 451 -19.43 22.68 -8.05
N VAL A 452 -20.16 22.98 -6.96
CA VAL A 452 -21.60 23.21 -6.96
C VAL A 452 -21.87 24.68 -6.69
N GLY A 453 -22.62 25.34 -7.57
CA GLY A 453 -23.04 26.73 -7.39
C GLY A 453 -21.96 27.77 -7.64
N ILE A 454 -21.03 27.53 -8.58
CA ILE A 454 -20.09 28.53 -9.11
C ILE A 454 -20.55 28.97 -10.50
N GLU A 455 -20.77 30.27 -10.67
CA GLU A 455 -21.20 30.87 -11.94
C GLU A 455 -20.33 32.06 -12.30
N LYS A 456 -19.77 32.05 -13.51
CA LYS A 456 -19.15 33.24 -14.10
C LYS A 456 -20.25 34.10 -14.73
N ILE A 457 -20.26 35.38 -14.37
CA ILE A 457 -21.21 36.37 -14.86
C ILE A 457 -20.42 37.49 -15.52
N ASP A 458 -20.63 37.67 -16.82
CA ASP A 458 -19.84 38.61 -17.64
C ASP A 458 -20.51 39.98 -17.84
N SER A 459 -21.79 40.14 -17.49
CA SER A 459 -22.51 41.41 -17.66
C SER A 459 -23.67 41.61 -16.66
N PRO A 460 -24.16 42.86 -16.48
CA PRO A 460 -25.35 43.15 -15.69
C PRO A 460 -26.62 42.43 -16.16
N GLU A 461 -26.79 42.20 -17.47
CA GLU A 461 -27.93 41.47 -18.00
C GLU A 461 -27.88 39.99 -17.60
N ALA A 462 -26.69 39.38 -17.67
CA ALA A 462 -26.47 38.01 -17.22
C ALA A 462 -26.65 37.87 -15.70
N TRP A 463 -26.33 38.91 -14.93
CA TRP A 463 -26.58 38.98 -13.48
C TRP A 463 -28.05 38.80 -13.15
N GLN A 464 -28.93 39.61 -13.76
CA GLN A 464 -30.38 39.54 -13.54
C GLN A 464 -30.98 38.18 -13.94
N GLN A 465 -30.42 37.52 -14.96
CA GLN A 465 -30.88 36.22 -15.42
C GLN A 465 -30.45 35.08 -14.49
N LYS A 466 -29.20 35.08 -14.02
CA LYS A 466 -28.60 33.95 -13.29
C LYS A 466 -28.78 34.03 -11.78
N LEU A 467 -28.77 35.23 -11.20
CA LEU A 467 -28.76 35.42 -9.75
C LEU A 467 -30.00 34.83 -9.02
N PRO A 468 -31.23 34.90 -9.57
CA PRO A 468 -32.41 34.32 -8.90
C PRO A 468 -32.26 32.81 -8.62
N ALA A 469 -31.65 32.06 -9.53
CA ALA A 469 -31.44 30.62 -9.37
C ALA A 469 -30.37 30.29 -8.32
N LEU A 470 -29.36 31.15 -8.15
CA LEU A 470 -28.33 31.01 -7.13
C LEU A 470 -28.87 31.38 -5.73
N LEU A 471 -29.64 32.47 -5.63
CA LEU A 471 -30.27 32.90 -4.37
C LEU A 471 -31.44 32.00 -3.93
N ALA A 472 -31.91 31.09 -4.79
CA ALA A 472 -32.80 30.01 -4.40
C ALA A 472 -32.09 28.91 -3.60
N GLN A 473 -30.75 28.83 -3.70
CA GLN A 473 -29.92 27.81 -3.04
C GLN A 473 -29.34 28.30 -1.71
N ALA A 474 -29.12 29.61 -1.55
CA ALA A 474 -28.62 30.21 -0.32
C ALA A 474 -29.12 31.66 -0.14
N ASP A 475 -29.28 32.09 1.11
CA ASP A 475 -29.71 33.46 1.43
C ASP A 475 -28.63 34.52 1.15
N GLU A 476 -27.36 34.11 1.23
CA GLU A 476 -26.19 34.93 0.93
C GLU A 476 -25.29 34.21 -0.06
N LEU A 477 -24.72 34.96 -1.00
CA LEU A 477 -23.73 34.48 -1.98
C LEU A 477 -22.47 35.34 -1.89
N LEU A 478 -21.35 34.75 -2.31
CA LEU A 478 -20.09 35.47 -2.49
C LEU A 478 -19.95 35.81 -3.98
N ALA A 479 -19.84 37.09 -4.34
CA ALA A 479 -19.38 37.49 -5.66
C ALA A 479 -17.93 37.97 -5.57
N GLU A 480 -17.07 37.49 -6.44
CA GLU A 480 -15.66 37.88 -6.50
C GLU A 480 -15.34 38.46 -7.87
N LYS A 481 -14.45 39.47 -7.92
CA LYS A 481 -13.89 39.93 -9.19
C LYS A 481 -13.20 38.77 -9.87
N PHE A 482 -13.52 38.53 -11.14
CA PHE A 482 -12.85 37.50 -11.93
C PHE A 482 -11.38 37.87 -12.15
N ILE A 483 -10.47 37.05 -11.64
CA ILE A 483 -9.04 37.21 -11.86
C ILE A 483 -8.61 36.26 -12.97
N ALA A 484 -8.24 36.81 -14.12
CA ALA A 484 -7.61 36.04 -15.19
C ALA A 484 -6.14 35.79 -14.85
N GLY A 485 -5.70 34.53 -14.89
CA GLY A 485 -4.35 34.18 -14.47
C GLY A 485 -4.02 32.70 -14.59
N ARG A 486 -2.90 32.31 -13.97
CA ARG A 486 -2.47 30.90 -13.86
C ARG A 486 -3.05 30.29 -12.59
N GLU A 487 -3.84 29.24 -12.74
CA GLU A 487 -4.41 28.50 -11.61
C GLU A 487 -3.40 27.51 -11.02
N CYS A 488 -3.33 27.48 -9.70
CA CYS A 488 -2.49 26.53 -8.98
C CYS A 488 -3.03 26.23 -7.59
N THR A 489 -2.55 25.14 -7.02
CA THR A 489 -2.89 24.75 -5.67
C THR A 489 -1.65 24.32 -4.90
N VAL A 490 -1.66 24.57 -3.59
CA VAL A 490 -0.58 24.18 -2.69
C VAL A 490 -1.17 23.40 -1.52
N PRO A 491 -0.94 22.08 -1.47
CA PRO A 491 -1.18 21.28 -0.27
C PRO A 491 -0.21 21.68 0.85
N VAL A 492 -0.70 21.77 2.08
CA VAL A 492 0.11 21.83 3.30
C VAL A 492 -0.24 20.60 4.13
N VAL A 493 0.77 19.78 4.43
CA VAL A 493 0.61 18.54 5.21
C VAL A 493 1.51 18.63 6.44
N LEU A 494 0.95 18.47 7.63
CA LEU A 494 1.67 18.56 8.90
C LEU A 494 2.53 19.84 8.99
N GLY A 495 1.97 20.98 8.56
CA GLY A 495 2.63 22.29 8.53
C GLY A 495 3.66 22.50 7.41
N GLN A 496 3.95 21.49 6.58
CA GLN A 496 4.88 21.60 5.47
C GLN A 496 4.14 21.82 4.14
N ALA A 497 4.48 22.91 3.44
CA ALA A 497 4.01 23.13 2.07
C ALA A 497 4.61 22.10 1.11
N MET A 498 3.76 21.49 0.29
CA MET A 498 4.14 20.54 -0.73
C MET A 498 4.46 21.23 -2.06
N THR A 499 4.90 20.48 -3.07
CA THR A 499 5.10 21.00 -4.43
C THR A 499 3.82 21.64 -4.95
N VAL A 500 3.95 22.83 -5.53
CA VAL A 500 2.84 23.54 -6.19
C VAL A 500 2.33 22.68 -7.36
N VAL A 501 1.01 22.54 -7.47
CA VAL A 501 0.38 21.87 -8.61
C VAL A 501 -0.25 22.95 -9.49
N GLU A 502 0.20 23.05 -10.74
CA GLU A 502 -0.41 23.93 -11.74
C GLU A 502 -1.60 23.21 -12.38
N ILE A 503 -2.71 23.93 -12.51
CA ILE A 503 -3.99 23.43 -13.02
C ILE A 503 -4.28 24.16 -14.34
N ARG A 504 -4.49 23.41 -15.42
CA ARG A 504 -4.84 23.98 -16.73
C ARG A 504 -6.14 23.34 -17.25
N PRO A 505 -7.29 23.98 -17.05
CA PRO A 505 -8.52 23.55 -17.70
C PRO A 505 -8.46 23.83 -19.22
N PRO A 506 -9.11 23.01 -20.06
CA PRO A 506 -9.08 23.16 -21.52
C PRO A 506 -9.64 24.52 -22.00
N ASP A 507 -10.69 25.03 -21.35
CA ASP A 507 -11.34 26.30 -21.72
C ASP A 507 -10.92 27.48 -20.81
N GLY A 508 -9.88 27.33 -19.99
CA GLY A 508 -9.38 28.41 -19.13
C GLY A 508 -10.28 28.77 -17.93
N PHE A 509 -11.36 28.02 -17.68
CA PHE A 509 -12.20 28.10 -16.49
C PHE A 509 -12.34 26.71 -15.86
N TYR A 510 -12.07 26.61 -14.56
CA TYR A 510 -12.06 25.34 -13.84
C TYR A 510 -13.36 25.15 -13.05
N ASP A 511 -14.32 24.42 -13.62
CA ASP A 511 -15.66 24.17 -13.08
C ASP A 511 -15.94 22.67 -12.85
N TYR A 512 -17.22 22.32 -12.62
CA TYR A 512 -17.67 20.93 -12.43
C TYR A 512 -17.36 20.03 -13.62
N ASP A 513 -17.59 20.54 -14.83
CA ASP A 513 -17.32 19.79 -16.04
C ASP A 513 -15.83 19.48 -16.15
N ALA A 514 -14.98 20.49 -15.93
CA ALA A 514 -13.52 20.36 -15.98
C ALA A 514 -12.96 19.34 -14.96
N LYS A 515 -13.56 19.21 -13.77
CA LYS A 515 -13.11 18.28 -12.73
C LYS A 515 -13.59 16.83 -12.92
N TYR A 516 -14.82 16.61 -13.38
CA TYR A 516 -15.47 15.28 -13.26
C TYR A 516 -16.22 14.77 -14.49
N ILE A 517 -16.78 15.64 -15.33
CA ILE A 517 -17.60 15.22 -16.48
C ILE A 517 -16.77 15.17 -17.78
N TYR A 518 -15.78 16.05 -17.92
CA TYR A 518 -14.86 16.18 -19.06
C TYR A 518 -15.55 16.38 -20.42
N ALA A 519 -16.72 17.03 -20.48
CA ALA A 519 -17.45 17.23 -21.73
C ALA A 519 -16.66 18.09 -22.74
N ASN A 520 -15.83 19.03 -22.26
CA ASN A 520 -14.99 19.90 -23.10
C ASN A 520 -13.48 19.56 -23.09
N GLY A 521 -13.12 18.36 -22.64
CA GLY A 521 -11.73 17.89 -22.54
C GLY A 521 -11.23 17.74 -21.10
N HIS A 522 -9.99 17.25 -20.95
CA HIS A 522 -9.42 16.95 -19.63
C HIS A 522 -8.60 18.13 -19.09
N THR A 523 -8.80 18.50 -17.82
CA THR A 523 -7.86 19.37 -17.09
C THR A 523 -6.50 18.70 -16.98
N GLU A 524 -5.45 19.44 -17.35
CA GLU A 524 -4.07 19.02 -17.17
C GLU A 524 -3.53 19.48 -15.81
N TYR A 525 -2.83 18.59 -15.11
CA TYR A 525 -2.20 18.87 -13.82
C TYR A 525 -0.69 18.69 -13.91
N PHE A 526 0.05 19.79 -13.79
CA PHE A 526 1.51 19.80 -13.83
C PHE A 526 2.08 19.88 -12.41
N CYS A 527 2.86 18.87 -12.03
CA CYS A 527 3.55 18.81 -10.74
C CYS A 527 4.90 18.10 -10.95
N PRO A 528 6.04 18.83 -10.91
CA PRO A 528 6.17 20.27 -10.66
C PRO A 528 5.50 21.13 -11.74
N PRO A 529 5.17 22.40 -11.44
CA PRO A 529 4.51 23.28 -12.39
C PRO A 529 5.48 23.69 -13.50
N VAL A 530 4.95 24.00 -14.69
CA VAL A 530 5.74 24.29 -15.90
C VAL A 530 5.82 25.79 -16.17
N THR A 531 4.78 26.57 -15.85
CA THR A 531 4.77 28.03 -16.10
C THR A 531 4.93 28.88 -14.84
N ILE A 532 5.11 28.25 -13.69
CA ILE A 532 5.26 28.94 -12.40
C ILE A 532 6.73 28.88 -12.00
N SER A 533 7.38 30.04 -11.93
CA SER A 533 8.79 30.17 -11.56
C SER A 533 9.05 29.67 -10.14
N LEU A 534 10.31 29.33 -9.83
CA LEU A 534 10.68 28.87 -8.49
C LEU A 534 10.44 29.92 -7.40
N GLU A 535 10.54 31.22 -7.73
CA GLU A 535 10.24 32.32 -6.82
C GLU A 535 8.74 32.41 -6.52
N GLU A 536 7.89 32.34 -7.55
CA GLU A 536 6.44 32.28 -7.38
C GLU A 536 6.01 31.04 -6.59
N GLN A 537 6.63 29.88 -6.84
CA GLN A 537 6.36 28.67 -6.08
C GLN A 537 6.65 28.85 -4.59
N LYS A 538 7.80 29.44 -4.23
CA LYS A 538 8.16 29.72 -2.83
C LYS A 538 7.17 30.71 -2.18
N MET A 539 6.74 31.73 -2.93
CA MET A 539 5.76 32.69 -2.46
C MET A 539 4.40 32.04 -2.17
N LEU A 540 3.90 31.21 -3.11
CA LEU A 540 2.65 30.44 -2.93
C LEU A 540 2.74 29.49 -1.74
N GLN A 541 3.87 28.78 -1.59
CA GLN A 541 4.12 27.89 -0.46
C GLN A 541 4.12 28.63 0.88
N ALA A 542 4.75 29.81 0.95
CA ALA A 542 4.75 30.63 2.16
C ALA A 542 3.34 31.13 2.50
N LEU A 543 2.55 31.56 1.50
CA LEU A 543 1.16 31.97 1.69
C LEU A 543 0.27 30.80 2.14
N ALA A 544 0.46 29.60 1.58
CA ALA A 544 -0.30 28.41 1.96
C ALA A 544 -0.01 28.00 3.41
N VAL A 545 1.26 28.05 3.85
CA VAL A 545 1.64 27.80 5.26
C VAL A 545 1.06 28.86 6.18
N ARG A 546 1.07 30.14 5.76
CA ARG A 546 0.43 31.22 6.52
C ARG A 546 -1.08 31.00 6.64
N PHE A 547 -1.76 30.64 5.55
CA PHE A 547 -3.17 30.27 5.58
C PHE A 547 -3.42 29.13 6.58
N TYR A 548 -2.66 28.04 6.46
CA TYR A 548 -2.75 26.89 7.35
C TYR A 548 -2.66 27.29 8.84
N ASN A 549 -1.69 28.13 9.21
CA ASN A 549 -1.51 28.57 10.59
C ASN A 549 -2.63 29.52 11.06
N GLU A 550 -2.98 30.52 10.24
CA GLU A 550 -3.93 31.58 10.62
C GLU A 550 -5.40 31.14 10.65
N PHE A 551 -5.68 30.01 9.98
CA PHE A 551 -6.97 29.32 9.98
C PHE A 551 -7.01 28.13 10.94
N ASN A 552 -5.97 27.92 11.76
CA ASN A 552 -5.86 26.82 12.72
C ASN A 552 -6.06 25.42 12.07
N CYS A 553 -5.59 25.25 10.84
CA CYS A 553 -5.53 23.94 10.21
C CYS A 553 -4.45 23.08 10.89
N ARG A 554 -4.61 21.75 10.90
CA ARG A 554 -3.75 20.85 11.69
C ARG A 554 -3.01 19.77 10.90
N ASP A 555 -3.70 18.95 10.13
CA ASP A 555 -3.03 17.77 9.51
C ASP A 555 -2.85 17.94 8.02
N LEU A 556 -3.87 18.50 7.37
CA LEU A 556 -3.93 18.66 5.94
C LEU A 556 -4.84 19.83 5.58
N VAL A 557 -4.38 20.66 4.66
CA VAL A 557 -5.23 21.61 3.93
C VAL A 557 -4.70 21.75 2.51
N ARG A 558 -5.60 21.98 1.56
CA ARG A 558 -5.24 22.40 0.21
C ARG A 558 -5.65 23.86 0.04
N VAL A 559 -4.74 24.72 -0.40
CA VAL A 559 -5.03 26.14 -0.65
C VAL A 559 -4.96 26.41 -2.14
N ASP A 560 -6.05 26.95 -2.70
CA ASP A 560 -6.20 27.19 -4.12
C ASP A 560 -5.92 28.68 -4.44
N PHE A 561 -5.18 28.92 -5.53
CA PHE A 561 -4.68 30.23 -5.92
C PHE A 561 -4.88 30.51 -7.41
N ILE A 562 -5.00 31.80 -7.74
CA ILE A 562 -4.75 32.32 -9.09
C ILE A 562 -3.61 33.34 -9.03
N ILE A 563 -2.59 33.15 -9.85
CA ILE A 563 -1.58 34.20 -10.10
C ILE A 563 -2.11 35.11 -11.20
N GLY A 564 -2.52 36.33 -10.83
CA GLY A 564 -3.05 37.33 -11.76
C GLY A 564 -2.00 37.79 -12.78
N LYS A 565 -2.46 38.50 -13.82
CA LYS A 565 -1.58 39.14 -14.83
C LYS A 565 -0.65 40.21 -14.24
N ASP A 566 -0.99 40.72 -13.06
CA ASP A 566 -0.19 41.62 -12.24
C ASP A 566 0.86 40.88 -11.38
N ASN A 567 0.96 39.55 -11.53
CA ASN A 567 1.82 38.64 -10.77
C ASN A 567 1.48 38.55 -9.27
N VAL A 568 0.28 38.97 -8.87
CA VAL A 568 -0.19 38.81 -7.49
C VAL A 568 -0.82 37.42 -7.32
N PRO A 569 -0.42 36.63 -6.30
CA PRO A 569 -1.02 35.34 -5.98
C PRO A 569 -2.27 35.51 -5.12
N TYR A 570 -3.45 35.52 -5.74
CA TYR A 570 -4.72 35.64 -5.03
C TYR A 570 -5.15 34.28 -4.46
N ILE A 571 -5.37 34.21 -3.14
CA ILE A 571 -5.99 33.08 -2.47
C ILE A 571 -7.49 33.06 -2.82
N LEU A 572 -7.95 31.93 -3.32
CA LEU A 572 -9.36 31.69 -3.66
C LEU A 572 -10.12 31.06 -2.50
N GLU A 573 -9.64 29.90 -2.05
CA GLU A 573 -10.27 29.12 -0.99
C GLU A 573 -9.29 28.07 -0.42
N GLY A 574 -9.68 27.49 0.71
CA GLY A 574 -9.02 26.31 1.27
C GLY A 574 -9.96 25.10 1.24
N ASN A 575 -9.38 23.91 1.33
CA ASN A 575 -10.12 22.68 1.58
C ASN A 575 -9.41 21.90 2.71
N SER A 576 -10.10 21.73 3.83
CA SER A 576 -9.56 21.08 5.04
C SER A 576 -9.64 19.55 5.03
N LEU A 577 -10.34 18.95 4.06
CA LEU A 577 -10.45 17.50 3.89
C LEU A 577 -10.42 17.13 2.40
N PRO A 578 -9.32 17.42 1.69
CA PRO A 578 -9.29 17.34 0.23
C PRO A 578 -9.34 15.89 -0.28
N GLY A 579 -9.68 15.74 -1.57
CA GLY A 579 -9.55 14.51 -2.35
C GLY A 579 -8.31 13.68 -2.00
N PHE A 580 -8.52 12.39 -1.69
CA PHE A 580 -7.49 11.52 -1.12
C PHE A 580 -7.36 10.18 -1.85
N THR A 581 -7.29 10.22 -3.18
CA THR A 581 -6.89 9.09 -4.04
C THR A 581 -5.45 9.26 -4.52
N ALA A 582 -4.81 8.19 -5.01
CA ALA A 582 -3.45 8.26 -5.56
C ALA A 582 -3.28 9.27 -6.73
N THR A 583 -4.37 9.65 -7.40
CA THR A 583 -4.39 10.64 -8.48
C THR A 583 -4.79 12.04 -8.03
N SER A 584 -5.21 12.21 -6.77
CA SER A 584 -5.61 13.49 -6.19
C SER A 584 -4.42 14.45 -6.04
N LEU A 585 -4.71 15.75 -5.91
CA LEU A 585 -3.68 16.79 -5.93
C LEU A 585 -2.71 16.73 -4.74
N VAL A 586 -3.20 16.34 -3.56
CA VAL A 586 -2.35 16.16 -2.37
C VAL A 586 -1.35 15.01 -2.57
N PRO A 587 -1.77 13.76 -2.90
CA PRO A 587 -0.83 12.69 -3.21
C PRO A 587 0.08 12.98 -4.42
N LYS A 588 -0.40 13.68 -5.45
CA LYS A 588 0.42 14.11 -6.59
C LYS A 588 1.56 15.03 -6.16
N ALA A 589 1.27 16.03 -5.32
CA ALA A 589 2.28 16.93 -4.77
C ALA A 589 3.28 16.19 -3.89
N ALA A 590 2.81 15.29 -3.03
CA ALA A 590 3.66 14.45 -2.18
C ALA A 590 4.58 13.53 -3.01
N ALA A 591 4.07 12.92 -4.08
CA ALA A 591 4.85 12.06 -4.98
C ALA A 591 5.98 12.82 -5.67
N SER A 592 5.75 14.09 -6.07
CA SER A 592 6.79 14.97 -6.61
C SER A 592 7.92 15.26 -5.63
N MET A 593 7.71 15.02 -4.33
CA MET A 593 8.70 15.14 -3.27
C MET A 593 9.27 13.79 -2.82
N ASN A 594 9.06 12.72 -3.59
CA ASN A 594 9.44 11.34 -3.26
C ASN A 594 8.77 10.81 -1.98
N ILE A 595 7.54 11.25 -1.70
CA ILE A 595 6.69 10.72 -0.64
C ILE A 595 5.61 9.86 -1.31
N SER A 596 5.68 8.54 -1.12
CA SER A 596 4.64 7.64 -1.61
C SER A 596 3.30 7.88 -0.92
N PHE A 597 2.22 7.42 -1.55
CA PHE A 597 0.88 7.53 -0.98
C PHE A 597 0.77 6.77 0.35
N GLU A 598 1.43 5.62 0.48
CA GLU A 598 1.55 4.87 1.74
C GLU A 598 2.22 5.70 2.83
N ARG A 599 3.37 6.33 2.54
CA ARG A 599 4.06 7.21 3.51
C ARG A 599 3.25 8.43 3.89
N LEU A 600 2.54 9.03 2.93
CA LEU A 600 1.65 10.15 3.20
C LEU A 600 0.56 9.75 4.21
N CYS A 601 -0.17 8.67 3.94
CA CYS A 601 -1.20 8.15 4.86
C CYS A 601 -0.61 7.81 6.24
N ALA A 602 0.53 7.12 6.25
CA ALA A 602 1.21 6.71 7.47
C ALA A 602 1.70 7.90 8.30
N SER A 603 2.23 8.95 7.67
CA SER A 603 2.69 10.16 8.37
C SER A 603 1.55 10.90 9.08
N LEU A 604 0.35 10.91 8.48
CA LEU A 604 -0.83 11.53 9.08
C LEU A 604 -1.27 10.75 10.33
N VAL A 605 -1.31 9.42 10.26
CA VAL A 605 -1.59 8.57 11.44
C VAL A 605 -0.52 8.77 12.52
N GLN A 606 0.75 8.73 12.13
CA GLN A 606 1.88 8.82 13.06
C GLN A 606 1.91 10.15 13.85
N ALA A 607 1.43 11.25 13.25
CA ALA A 607 1.37 12.55 13.91
C ALA A 607 0.48 12.55 15.17
N HIS A 608 -0.52 11.69 15.21
CA HIS A 608 -1.47 11.55 16.32
C HIS A 608 -1.03 10.51 17.36
N CYS A 609 -0.25 9.51 16.95
CA CYS A 609 0.22 8.48 17.89
C CYS A 609 1.47 8.89 18.70
N ARG A 610 2.18 9.95 18.31
CA ARG A 610 3.36 10.48 19.04
C ARG A 610 3.02 11.46 20.16
N GLN A 611 1.76 11.90 20.25
CA GLN A 611 1.31 12.92 21.21
C GLN A 611 0.70 12.32 22.49
N ALA A 612 0.72 10.98 22.64
CA ALA A 612 0.22 10.26 23.81
C ALA A 612 1.33 9.90 24.80
#